data_AF-A0A0G4E5M7-F1
#
_entry.id   AF-A0A0G4E5M7-F1
#
_cell.length_a   1.000
_cell.length_b   1.000
_cell.length_c   1.000
_cell.angle_alpha   90.00
_cell.angle_beta   90.00
_cell.angle_gamma   90.00
#
_symmetry.space_group_name_H-M   'P 1'
#
loop_
_entity.id
_entity.type
_entity.pdbx_description
1 polymer ?
#
loop_
_entity_poly.entity_id
_entity_poly.type
_entity_poly.pdbx_seq_one_letter_code
_entity_poly.pdbx_strand_id
1 'polypeptide(L)' 'MKKKPMARPMSPLMIQVLNDIAAGRGAFYGCSGRSEHGGRHGTIVALANRGFITGSHELTDAGREQVAKD' A
#
# COMPACT_ATOMS: atom_id res chain seq x y z
N MET A 1 16.86 24.03 7.09
CA MET A 1 16.05 23.20 6.17
C MET A 1 16.06 21.77 6.68
N LYS A 2 14.95 21.24 7.23
CA LYS A 2 14.91 19.83 7.68
C LYS A 2 14.90 18.95 6.43
N LYS A 3 15.89 18.06 6.28
CA LYS A 3 15.94 17.09 5.18
C LYS A 3 14.64 16.26 5.21
N LYS A 4 13.87 16.22 4.12
CA LYS A 4 12.77 15.26 3.97
C LYS A 4 13.36 13.86 4.17
N PRO A 5 12.84 13.03 5.08
CA PRO A 5 13.33 11.67 5.23
C PRO A 5 13.20 10.96 3.88
N MET A 6 14.27 10.32 3.41
CA MET A 6 14.23 9.51 2.19
C MET A 6 13.12 8.48 2.35
N ALA A 7 12.27 8.33 1.33
CA ALA A 7 11.21 7.33 1.36
C ALA A 7 11.86 5.95 1.59
N ARG A 8 11.50 5.29 2.69
CA ARG A 8 12.02 3.95 2.98
C ARG A 8 11.60 3.01 1.84
N PRO A 9 12.44 2.02 1.49
CA PRO A 9 12.09 1.00 0.51
C PRO A 9 10.71 0.38 0.77
N MET A 10 10.03 -0.07 -0.28
CA MET A 10 8.78 -0.80 -0.11
C MET A 10 9.06 -2.12 0.62
N SER A 11 8.28 -2.39 1.66
CA SER A 11 8.34 -3.69 2.31
C SER A 11 7.64 -4.74 1.45
N PRO A 12 7.96 -6.04 1.60
CA PRO A 12 7.25 -7.10 0.89
C PRO A 12 5.73 -7.06 1.10
N LEU A 13 5.28 -6.66 2.30
CA LEU A 13 3.85 -6.51 2.59
C LEU A 13 3.21 -5.34 1.81
N MET A 14 3.92 -4.21 1.62
CA MET A 14 3.43 -3.10 0.81
C MET A 14 3.20 -3.53 -0.64
N ILE A 15 4.17 -4.27 -1.20
CA ILE A 15 4.10 -4.80 -2.56
C ILE A 15 2.91 -5.76 -2.69
N GLN A 16 2.78 -6.70 -1.75
CA GLN A 16 1.66 -7.64 -1.74
C GLN A 16 0.29 -6.93 -1.70
N VAL A 17 0.13 -5.91 -0.84
CA VAL A 17 -1.12 -5.15 -0.74
C VAL A 17 -1.44 -4.41 -2.05
N LEU A 18 -0.45 -3.76 -2.65
CA LEU A 18 -0.58 -3.09 -3.94
C LEU A 18 -1.04 -4.07 -5.03
N ASN A 19 -0.42 -5.26 -5.09
CA ASN A 19 -0.77 -6.31 -6.05
C ASN A 19 -2.17 -6.90 -5.80
N ASP A 20 -2.59 -7.04 -4.55
CA ASP A 20 -3.95 -7.48 -4.21
C ASP A 20 -5.01 -6.47 -4.66
N ILE A 21 -4.75 -5.18 -4.47
CA ILE A 21 -5.64 -4.11 -4.96
C ILE A 21 -5.68 -4.11 -6.49
N ALA A 22 -4.52 -4.22 -7.15
CA ALA A 22 -4.42 -4.28 -8.61
C ALA A 22 -5.17 -5.48 -9.20
N ALA A 23 -5.13 -6.62 -8.53
CA ALA A 23 -5.85 -7.83 -8.91
C ALA A 23 -7.36 -7.79 -8.61
N GLY A 24 -7.88 -6.68 -8.08
CA GLY A 24 -9.29 -6.54 -7.71
C GLY A 24 -9.71 -7.33 -6.47
N ARG A 25 -8.74 -7.88 -5.71
CA ARG A 25 -9.01 -8.65 -4.48
C ARG A 25 -9.32 -7.75 -3.28
N GLY A 26 -8.88 -6.50 -3.34
CA GLY A 26 -9.13 -5.48 -2.32
C GLY A 26 -8.01 -5.35 -1.30
N ALA A 27 -7.97 -4.21 -0.60
CA ALA A 27 -6.86 -3.82 0.26
C ALA A 27 -6.67 -4.70 1.50
N PHE A 28 -7.72 -5.39 1.95
CA PHE A 28 -7.70 -6.28 3.13
C PHE A 28 -7.74 -7.77 2.76
N TYR A 29 -7.54 -8.12 1.48
CA TYR A 29 -7.61 -9.51 1.03
C TYR A 29 -6.71 -10.45 1.86
N GLY A 30 -7.26 -11.58 2.30
CA GLY A 30 -6.54 -12.59 3.09
C GLY A 30 -6.21 -12.17 4.53
N CYS A 31 -6.68 -11.01 4.99
CA CYS A 31 -6.60 -10.60 6.39
C CYS A 31 -7.97 -10.71 7.04
N SER A 32 -8.02 -11.35 8.20
CA SER A 32 -9.22 -11.42 9.04
C SER A 32 -8.85 -11.17 10.51
N GLY A 33 -9.72 -10.48 11.24
CA GLY A 33 -9.57 -10.28 12.69
C GLY A 33 -8.37 -9.39 13.06
N ARG A 34 -7.53 -9.82 14.00
CA ARG A 34 -6.46 -8.99 14.59
C ARG A 34 -5.41 -8.53 13.55
N SER A 35 -5.21 -9.27 12.47
CA SER A 35 -4.26 -8.95 11.39
C SER A 35 -4.74 -7.81 10.48
N GLU A 36 -6.06 -7.60 10.39
CA GLU A 36 -6.69 -6.54 9.61
C GLU A 36 -6.46 -5.16 10.25
N HIS A 37 -6.66 -5.08 11.57
CA HIS A 37 -6.50 -3.86 12.35
C HIS A 37 -5.05 -3.52 12.75
N GLY A 38 -4.12 -4.47 12.58
CA GLY A 38 -2.70 -4.29 12.92
C GLY A 38 -1.85 -3.90 11.72
N GLY A 39 -1.02 -4.86 11.27
CA GLY A 39 -0.01 -4.63 10.24
C GLY A 39 -0.57 -4.25 8.86
N ARG A 40 -1.73 -4.81 8.48
CA ARG A 40 -2.36 -4.53 7.19
C ARG A 40 -2.84 -3.07 7.11
N HIS A 41 -3.57 -2.59 8.14
CA HIS A 41 -4.02 -1.21 8.20
C HIS A 41 -2.86 -0.20 8.16
N GLY A 42 -1.80 -0.42 8.95
CA GLY A 42 -0.62 0.45 8.92
C GLY A 42 0.07 0.49 7.55
N THR A 43 0.06 -0.64 6.83
CA THR A 43 0.58 -0.73 5.46
C THR A 43 -0.25 0.09 4.49
N ILE A 44 -1.58 -0.03 4.55
CA ILE A 44 -2.52 0.74 3.71
C ILE A 44 -2.33 2.24 3.95
N VAL A 45 -2.28 2.68 5.21
CA VAL A 45 -2.04 4.09 5.56
C VAL A 45 -0.69 4.57 5.02
N ALA A 46 0.36 3.75 5.12
CA ALA A 46 1.67 4.08 4.57
C ALA A 46 1.66 4.17 3.03
N LEU A 47 0.92 3.32 2.34
CA LEU A 47 0.73 3.38 0.88
C LEU A 47 -0.05 4.63 0.46
N ALA A 48 -1.11 4.99 1.20
CA ALA A 48 -1.88 6.19 0.96
C ALA A 48 -1.04 7.46 1.16
N ASN A 49 -0.26 7.52 2.25
CA ASN A 49 0.66 8.63 2.52
C ASN A 49 1.78 8.76 1.47
N ARG A 50 2.12 7.66 0.78
CA ARG A 50 3.07 7.66 -0.34
C ARG A 50 2.41 8.01 -1.68
N GLY A 51 1.09 8.13 -1.72
CA GLY A 51 0.34 8.47 -2.93
C GLY A 51 0.17 7.31 -3.90
N PHE A 52 0.38 6.06 -3.47
CA PHE A 52 0.15 4.88 -4.32
C PHE A 52 -1.31 4.43 -4.34
N ILE A 53 -2.05 4.75 -3.28
CA ILE A 53 -3.49 4.48 -3.19
C ILE A 53 -4.24 5.71 -2.66
N THR A 54 -5.53 5.79 -2.97
CA THR A 54 -6.44 6.80 -2.44
C THR A 54 -6.88 6.45 -1.00
N GLY A 55 -7.56 7.39 -0.33
CA GLY A 55 -8.21 7.13 0.95
C GLY A 55 -9.33 6.07 0.90
N SER A 56 -9.86 5.78 -0.30
CA SER A 56 -10.80 4.67 -0.55
C SER A 56 -10.11 3.35 -0.88
N HIS A 57 -8.79 3.29 -0.77
CA HIS A 57 -7.94 2.14 -1.09
C HIS A 57 -7.91 1.74 -2.57
N GLU A 58 -8.16 2.69 -3.47
CA GLU A 58 -8.04 2.48 -4.92
C GLU A 58 -6.65 2.88 -5.40
N LEU A 59 -6.15 2.26 -6.48
CA LEU A 59 -4.86 2.64 -7.04
C LEU A 59 -4.88 4.02 -7.68
N THR A 60 -3.85 4.81 -7.39
CA THR A 60 -3.51 6.00 -8.17
C THR A 60 -2.68 5.60 -9.40
N ASP A 61 -2.39 6.56 -10.28
CA ASP A 61 -1.50 6.32 -11.43
C ASP A 61 -0.09 5.90 -10.97
N ALA A 62 0.44 6.54 -9.92
CA ALA A 62 1.70 6.14 -9.32
C ALA A 62 1.66 4.71 -8.75
N GLY A 63 0.53 4.30 -8.16
CA GLY A 63 0.33 2.93 -7.69
C GLY A 63 0.34 1.92 -8.82
N ARG A 64 -0.36 2.22 -9.93
CA ARG A 64 -0.39 1.37 -11.13
C ARG A 64 1.00 1.23 -11.76
N GLU A 65 1.74 2.32 -11.90
CA GLU A 65 3.12 2.28 -12.40
C GLU A 65 4.04 1.46 -11.51
N GLN A 66 3.85 1.55 -10.19
CA GLN A 66 4.67 0.82 -9.24
C GLN A 66 4.41 -0.69 -9.30
N VAL A 67 3.15 -1.10 -9.47
CA VAL A 67 2.77 -2.50 -9.70
C VAL A 67 3.35 -3.03 -11.01
N ALA A 68 3.43 -2.20 -12.06
CA ALA A 68 4.00 -2.61 -13.34
C ALA A 68 5.54 -2.75 -13.35
N LYS A 69 6.23 -2.28 -12.30
CA LYS A 69 7.70 -2.33 -12.16
C LYS A 69 8.19 -3.53 -11.34
N ASP A 70 7.33 -4.13 -10.52
CA ASP A 70 7.61 -5.38 -9.78
C ASP A 70 7.31 -6.61 -10.65
#